data_AF-A0A7C2YC05-F1
#
_entry.id   AF-A0A7C2YC05-F1
#
_cell.length_a   1.000
_cell.length_b   1.000
_cell.length_c   1.000
_cell.angle_alpha   90.00
_cell.angle_beta   90.00
_cell.angle_gamma   90.00
#
_symmetry.space_group_name_H-M   'P 1'
#
loop_
_entity.id
_entity.type
_entity.pdbx_description
1 polymer ?
#
loop_
_entity_poly.entity_id
_entity_poly.type
_entity_poly.pdbx_seq_one_letter_code
_entity_poly.pdbx_strand_id
1 'polypeptide(L)'
;RIKNIVKELRGEKIEIIQWEEDIGKFIKNSLSPAKVNEVYIDEEKKEAIAIVDDDQLFLAIGKRGQNVRLASKLTGWNIKVFKVSEYKKE
;
A
#
# COMPACT_ATOMS: atom_id res chain seq x y z
N ARG A 1 -16.37 -4.77 -18.88
CA ARG A 1 -17.09 -4.74 -17.59
C ARG A 1 -16.56 -3.62 -16.68
N ILE A 2 -15.27 -3.57 -16.34
CA ILE A 2 -14.68 -2.50 -15.51
C ILE A 2 -14.84 -1.09 -16.11
N LYS A 3 -14.65 -0.91 -17.42
CA LYS A 3 -14.79 0.40 -18.11
C LYS A 3 -16.15 1.08 -17.91
N ASN A 4 -17.22 0.31 -17.72
CA ASN A 4 -18.56 0.87 -17.50
C ASN A 4 -18.71 1.40 -16.06
N ILE A 5 -18.14 0.69 -15.08
CA ILE A 5 -18.12 1.10 -13.67
C ILE A 5 -17.33 2.42 -13.49
N VAL A 6 -16.18 2.55 -14.15
CA VAL A 6 -15.37 3.78 -14.11
C VAL A 6 -16.14 4.99 -14.64
N LYS A 7 -16.97 4.79 -15.68
CA LYS A 7 -17.81 5.85 -16.25
C LYS A 7 -18.90 6.32 -15.28
N GLU A 8 -19.44 5.41 -14.47
CA GLU A 8 -20.43 5.71 -13.44
C GLU A 8 -19.83 6.44 -12.24
N LEU A 9 -18.55 6.19 -11.92
CA LEU A 9 -17.83 6.83 -10.81
C LEU A 9 -17.21 8.21 -11.16
N ARG A 10 -17.69 8.85 -12.23
CA ARG A 10 -17.29 10.23 -12.61
C ARG A 10 -15.76 10.43 -12.72
N GLY A 11 -15.03 9.39 -13.11
CA GLY A 11 -13.57 9.44 -13.28
C GLY A 11 -12.75 9.18 -12.03
N GLU A 12 -13.33 8.64 -10.96
CA GLU A 12 -12.55 8.10 -9.85
C GLU A 12 -11.59 7.00 -10.36
N LYS A 13 -10.33 7.07 -9.92
CA LYS A 13 -9.32 6.08 -10.31
C LYS A 13 -9.55 4.79 -9.53
N ILE A 14 -9.71 3.69 -10.26
CA ILE A 14 -9.86 2.35 -9.70
C ILE A 14 -8.56 1.59 -9.94
N GLU A 15 -8.01 1.03 -8.88
CA GLU A 15 -6.90 0.08 -8.93
C GLU A 15 -7.44 -1.32 -8.60
N ILE A 16 -7.02 -2.32 -9.37
CA ILE A 16 -7.36 -3.72 -9.11
C ILE A 16 -6.09 -4.40 -8.63
N ILE A 17 -6.15 -4.92 -7.42
CA ILE A 17 -5.02 -5.60 -6.79
C ILE A 17 -5.34 -7.09 -6.63
N GLN A 18 -4.29 -7.91 -6.59
CA GLN A 18 -4.42 -9.32 -6.25
C GLN A 18 -4.57 -9.47 -4.73
N TRP A 19 -5.62 -10.16 -4.30
CA TRP A 19 -5.79 -10.56 -2.91
C TRP A 19 -4.88 -11.76 -2.59
N GLU A 20 -4.38 -11.81 -1.35
CA GLU A 20 -3.50 -12.87 -0.86
C GLU A 20 -3.89 -13.23 0.58
N GLU A 21 -3.75 -14.52 0.93
CA GLU A 21 -3.94 -14.99 2.32
C GLU A 21 -2.79 -14.54 3.23
N ASP A 22 -1.57 -14.55 2.69
CA ASP A 22 -0.40 -14.04 3.38
C ASP A 22 -0.49 -12.51 3.52
N ILE A 23 -0.52 -12.04 4.76
CA ILE A 23 -0.76 -10.62 5.03
C ILE A 23 0.36 -9.72 4.51
N GLY A 24 1.62 -10.18 4.54
CA GLY A 24 2.75 -9.43 4.01
C GLY A 24 2.61 -9.21 2.49
N LYS A 25 2.26 -10.26 1.74
CA LYS A 25 1.96 -10.18 0.31
C LYS A 25 0.72 -9.33 0.02
N PHE A 26 -0.34 -9.46 0.82
CA PHE A 26 -1.55 -8.67 0.61
C PHE A 26 -1.29 -7.17 0.82
N ILE A 27 -0.54 -6.81 1.86
CA ILE A 27 -0.11 -5.43 2.12
C ILE A 27 0.76 -4.90 0.98
N LYS A 28 1.73 -5.69 0.52
CA LYS A 28 2.56 -5.35 -0.66
C LYS A 28 1.71 -5.06 -1.90
N ASN A 29 0.70 -5.90 -2.19
CA ASN A 29 -0.20 -5.69 -3.32
C ASN A 29 -1.09 -4.45 -3.14
N SER A 30 -1.55 -4.18 -1.92
CA SER A 30 -2.44 -3.04 -1.63
C SER A 30 -1.82 -1.66 -1.78
N LEU A 31 -0.49 -1.57 -1.79
CA LEU A 31 0.24 -0.34 -2.02
C LEU A 31 0.48 -0.05 -3.51
N SER A 32 -0.01 -0.91 -4.43
CA SER A 32 -0.01 -0.64 -5.88
C SER A 32 -0.54 0.77 -6.16
N PRO A 33 0.13 1.55 -7.02
CA PRO A 33 1.20 1.16 -7.96
C PRO A 33 2.63 1.23 -7.40
N ALA A 34 2.82 1.52 -6.11
CA ALA A 34 4.15 1.59 -5.53
C ALA A 34 4.76 0.19 -5.35
N LYS A 35 6.03 0.06 -5.70
CA LYS A 35 6.77 -1.20 -5.49
C LYS A 35 7.29 -1.25 -4.06
N VAL A 36 6.86 -2.27 -3.33
CA VAL A 36 7.31 -2.55 -1.96
C VAL A 36 8.37 -3.63 -2.00
N ASN A 37 9.52 -3.36 -1.38
CA ASN A 37 10.63 -4.29 -1.29
C ASN A 37 10.33 -5.34 -0.24
N GLU A 38 10.05 -4.89 0.98
CA GLU A 38 9.86 -5.73 2.17
C GLU A 38 8.69 -5.22 3.01
N VAL A 39 8.07 -6.13 3.76
CA VAL A 39 7.01 -5.81 4.73
C VAL A 39 7.33 -6.51 6.04
N TYR A 40 7.46 -5.73 7.10
CA TYR A 40 7.58 -6.23 8.48
C TYR A 40 6.23 -6.14 9.16
N ILE A 41 5.83 -7.20 9.85
CA ILE A 41 4.52 -7.33 10.48
C ILE A 41 4.69 -7.44 11.99
N ASP A 42 3.96 -6.60 12.72
CA ASP A 42 3.76 -6.70 14.17
C ASP A 42 2.32 -7.14 14.41
N GLU A 43 2.12 -8.45 14.60
CA GLU A 43 0.78 -9.03 14.76
C GLU A 43 0.09 -8.59 16.05
N GLU A 44 0.86 -8.38 17.13
CA GLU A 44 0.31 -7.97 18.43
C GLU A 44 -0.29 -6.57 18.34
N LYS A 45 0.38 -5.65 17.64
CA LYS A 45 -0.09 -4.26 17.46
C LYS A 45 -0.94 -4.07 16.21
N LYS A 46 -1.07 -5.10 15.38
CA LYS A 46 -1.72 -5.02 14.06
C LYS A 46 -1.12 -3.90 13.18
N GLU A 47 0.20 -3.73 13.26
CA GLU A 47 0.95 -2.75 12.49
C GLU A 47 1.82 -3.43 11.42
N ALA A 48 2.06 -2.71 10.34
CA ALA A 48 2.96 -3.14 9.28
C ALA A 48 3.88 -2.01 8.87
N ILE A 49 5.14 -2.34 8.62
CA ILE A 49 6.15 -1.44 8.07
C ILE A 49 6.49 -1.91 6.66
N ALA A 50 6.13 -1.11 5.66
CA ALA A 50 6.47 -1.34 4.26
C ALA A 50 7.71 -0.55 3.89
N ILE A 51 8.74 -1.24 3.40
CA ILE A 51 9.98 -0.63 2.93
C ILE A 51 9.93 -0.49 1.42
N VAL A 52 10.19 0.71 0.91
CA VAL A 52 10.17 1.05 -0.51
C VAL A 52 11.48 1.72 -0.91
N ASP A 53 11.76 1.76 -2.21
CA ASP A 53 12.84 2.60 -2.73
C ASP A 53 12.50 4.09 -2.54
N ASP A 54 13.53 4.93 -2.42
CA ASP A 54 13.39 6.35 -2.11
C ASP A 54 12.48 7.12 -3.08
N ASP A 55 12.50 6.74 -4.36
CA ASP A 55 11.68 7.30 -5.44
C ASP A 55 10.22 6.82 -5.38
N GLN A 56 9.96 5.66 -4.77
CA GLN A 56 8.63 5.08 -4.62
C GLN A 56 7.85 5.64 -3.42
N LEU A 57 8.51 6.33 -2.47
CA LEU A 57 7.85 6.82 -1.25
C LEU A 57 6.62 7.68 -1.56
N PHE A 58 6.74 8.64 -2.48
CA PHE A 58 5.63 9.53 -2.83
C PHE A 58 4.42 8.77 -3.42
N LEU A 59 4.70 7.71 -4.18
CA LEU A 59 3.67 6.87 -4.78
C LEU A 59 2.99 5.99 -3.72
N ALA A 60 3.78 5.42 -2.81
CA ALA A 60 3.29 4.57 -1.72
C ALA A 60 2.40 5.36 -0.75
N ILE A 61 2.80 6.58 -0.39
CA ILE A 61 1.98 7.48 0.44
C ILE A 61 0.74 7.95 -0.35
N GLY A 62 0.93 8.34 -1.61
CA GLY A 62 -0.10 8.92 -2.46
C GLY A 62 -0.49 10.34 -2.04
N LYS A 63 -1.33 10.99 -2.86
CA LYS A 63 -1.75 12.37 -2.62
C LYS A 63 -2.45 12.50 -1.26
N ARG A 64 -1.91 13.32 -0.35
CA ARG A 64 -2.44 13.50 1.02
C ARG A 64 -2.57 12.17 1.80
N GLY A 65 -1.63 11.24 1.59
CA GLY A 65 -1.65 9.93 2.25
C GLY A 65 -2.80 9.03 1.80
N GLN A 66 -3.43 9.32 0.67
CA GLN A 66 -4.61 8.56 0.23
C GLN A 66 -4.30 7.10 -0.03
N ASN A 67 -3.15 6.78 -0.64
CA ASN A 67 -2.85 5.42 -1.05
C ASN A 67 -2.62 4.53 0.19
N VAL A 68 -1.70 4.94 1.08
CA VAL A 68 -1.46 4.22 2.34
C VAL A 68 -2.72 4.13 3.21
N ARG A 69 -3.58 5.16 3.23
CA ARG A 69 -4.85 5.11 3.98
C ARG A 69 -5.84 4.10 3.39
N LEU A 70 -5.93 4.01 2.06
CA LEU A 70 -6.78 3.04 1.40
C LEU A 70 -6.25 1.62 1.60
N ALA A 71 -4.94 1.42 1.49
CA ALA A 71 -4.28 0.14 1.78
C ALA A 71 -4.55 -0.30 3.22
N SER A 72 -4.34 0.57 4.21
CA SER A 72 -4.60 0.28 5.62
C SER A 72 -6.07 -0.09 5.88
N LYS A 73 -7.01 0.60 5.22
CA LYS A 73 -8.44 0.28 5.33
C LYS A 73 -8.78 -1.05 4.66
N LEU A 74 -8.17 -1.35 3.52
CA LEU A 74 -8.42 -2.55 2.73
C LEU A 74 -7.89 -3.82 3.41
N THR A 75 -6.70 -3.75 4.00
CA THR A 75 -6.08 -4.88 4.71
C THR A 75 -6.54 -4.95 6.17
N GLY A 76 -6.97 -3.82 6.75
CA GLY A 76 -7.32 -3.71 8.16
C GLY A 76 -6.11 -3.59 9.09
N TRP A 77 -4.95 -3.20 8.56
CA TRP A 77 -3.68 -3.03 9.29
C TRP A 77 -3.24 -1.57 9.32
N ASN A 78 -2.51 -1.17 10.37
CA ASN A 78 -1.88 0.14 10.42
C ASN A 78 -0.56 0.13 9.64
N ILE A 79 -0.56 0.63 8.41
CA ILE A 79 0.62 0.58 7.53
C ILE A 79 1.42 1.89 7.63
N LYS A 80 2.70 1.76 7.94
CA LYS A 80 3.72 2.82 7.83
C LYS A 80 4.63 2.51 6.66
N VAL A 81 5.09 3.55 5.95
CA VAL A 81 5.97 3.39 4.79
C VAL A 81 7.28 4.12 5.05
N PHE A 82 8.40 3.43 4.86
CA PHE A 82 9.74 3.99 5.01
C PHE A 82 10.57 3.75 3.76
N LYS A 83 11.53 4.65 3.54
CA LYS A 83 12.54 4.46 2.50
C LYS A 83 13.57 3.45 2.95
N VAL A 84 14.12 2.70 2.00
CA VAL A 84 15.25 1.80 2.26
C VAL A 84 16.47 2.54 2.85
N SER A 85 16.70 3.80 2.46
CA SER A 85 17.77 4.64 2.99
C SER A 85 17.59 5.06 4.45
N GLU A 86 16.35 5.12 4.92
CA GLU A 86 15.99 5.51 6.29
C GLU A 86 16.01 4.28 7.22
N TYR A 87 15.55 3.13 6.74
CA TYR A 87 15.43 1.92 7.57
C TYR A 87 16.78 1.22 7.80
N LYS A 88 17.75 1.33 6.88
CA LYS A 88 19.09 0.75 7.03
C LYS A 88 20.00 1.47 8.05
N LYS A 89 19.51 2.52 8.72
CA LYS A 89 20.27 3.29 9.71
C LYS A 89 20.06 2.84 11.16
N GLU A 90 19.29 1.77 11.39
CA GLU A 90 19.20 1.04 12.67
C GLU A 90 19.81 -0.35 12.53
#